data_AF-A0A655IPQ8-F1
#
_entry.id   AF-A0A655IPQ8-F1
#
_cell.length_a   1.000
_cell.length_b   1.000
_cell.length_c   1.000
_cell.angle_alpha   90.00
_cell.angle_beta   90.00
_cell.angle_gamma   90.00
#
_symmetry.space_group_name_H-M   'P 1'
#
loop_
_entity.id
_entity.type
_entity.pdbx_description
1 polymer ?
#
loop_
_entity_poly.entity_id
_entity_poly.type
_entity_poly.pdbx_seq_one_letter_code
_entity_poly.pdbx_strand_id
1 'polypeptide(L)' 'MWVADASILPSCPEVNPQLSIMAMALAVADQTVAKVVGVR' A
#
# COMPACT_ATOMS: atom_id res chain seq x y z
N MET A 1 -12.00 5.42 4.23
CA MET A 1 -10.71 6.16 4.27
C MET A 1 -9.60 5.15 4.07
N TRP A 2 -8.57 5.48 3.29
CA TRP A 2 -7.44 4.59 2.97
C TRP A 2 -6.13 5.24 3.42
N VAL A 3 -5.15 4.42 3.81
CA VAL A 3 -3.78 4.83 4.13
C VAL A 3 -2.85 4.08 3.18
N ALA A 4 -1.93 4.78 2.53
CA ALA A 4 -1.00 4.21 1.54
C ALA A 4 0.40 4.86 1.63
N ASP A 5 0.74 5.44 2.78
CA ASP A 5 2.05 6.00 3.08
C ASP A 5 2.81 5.08 4.07
N ALA A 6 3.97 5.53 4.55
CA ALA A 6 4.82 4.75 5.45
C ALA A 6 4.14 4.36 6.79
N SER A 7 3.07 5.03 7.21
CA SER A 7 2.38 4.72 8.46
C SER A 7 1.64 3.38 8.44
N ILE A 8 1.47 2.77 7.26
CA ILE A 8 0.89 1.42 7.13
C ILE A 8 1.86 0.30 7.52
N LEU A 9 3.17 0.59 7.58
CA LEU A 9 4.16 -0.41 7.95
C LEU A 9 3.97 -0.80 9.43
N PRO A 10 4.03 -2.10 9.76
CA PRO A 10 3.76 -2.58 11.12
C PRO A 10 4.86 -2.21 12.12
N SER A 11 6.02 -1.78 11.63
CA SER A 11 7.16 -1.31 12.42
C SER A 11 8.07 -0.43 11.55
N CYS A 12 9.04 0.23 12.18
CA CYS A 12 10.09 0.94 11.45
C CYS A 12 11.15 -0.06 10.95
N PRO A 13 11.43 -0.16 9.64
CA PRO A 13 12.41 -1.13 9.13
C PRO A 13 13.86 -0.69 9.36
N GLU A 14 14.76 -1.66 9.53
CA GLU A 14 16.21 -1.42 9.71
C GLU A 14 16.94 -1.02 8.42
N VAL A 15 16.29 -1.21 7.27
CA VAL A 15 16.78 -0.84 5.94
C VAL A 15 15.85 0.20 5.32
N ASN A 16 16.29 0.87 4.25
CA ASN A 16 15.45 1.83 3.55
C ASN A 16 14.10 1.18 3.12
N PRO A 17 12.95 1.69 3.60
CA PRO A 17 11.66 1.05 3.43
C PRO A 17 11.00 1.33 2.06
N GLN A 18 11.68 1.99 1.12
CA GLN A 18 11.07 2.45 -0.14
C GLN A 18 10.29 1.34 -0.88
N LEU A 19 10.89 0.15 -1.06
CA LEU A 19 10.21 -0.95 -1.77
C LEU A 19 9.02 -1.51 -0.99
N SER A 20 9.11 -1.57 0.35
CA SER A 20 8.00 -2.00 1.20
C SER A 20 6.84 -1.01 1.13
N ILE A 21 7.12 0.30 1.16
CA ILE A 21 6.11 1.36 1.00
C ILE A 21 5.45 1.25 -0.38
N MET A 22 6.23 1.14 -1.45
CA MET A 22 5.68 1.01 -2.81
C MET A 22 4.83 -0.26 -2.96
N ALA A 23 5.27 -1.40 -2.42
CA ALA A 23 4.52 -2.65 -2.47
C ALA A 23 3.18 -2.55 -1.71
N MET A 24 3.18 -1.97 -0.52
CA MET A 24 1.96 -1.75 0.26
C MET A 24 1.01 -0.76 -0.42
N ALA A 25 1.53 0.30 -1.02
CA ALA A 25 0.72 1.27 -1.77
C ALA A 25 0.03 0.63 -2.99
N LEU A 26 0.75 -0.22 -3.75
CA LEU A 26 0.18 -0.98 -4.86
C LEU A 26 -0.91 -1.94 -4.38
N ALA A 27 -0.71 -2.65 -3.27
CA ALA A 27 -1.74 -3.53 -2.72
C ALA A 27 -3.03 -2.79 -2.32
N VAL A 28 -2.91 -1.57 -1.78
CA VAL A 28 -4.07 -0.70 -1.49
C VAL A 28 -4.72 -0.23 -2.79
N ALA A 29 -3.93 0.14 -3.79
CA ALA A 29 -4.41 0.56 -5.10
C ALA A 29 -5.20 -0.56 -5.80
N ASP A 30 -4.67 -1.78 -5.84
CA ASP A 30 -5.33 -2.95 -6.44
C ASP A 30 -6.70 -3.21 -5.80
N GLN A 31 -6.77 -3.19 -4.47
CA GLN A 31 -8.04 -3.34 -3.75
C GLN A 31 -9.01 -2.20 -4.05
N THR A 32 -8.50 -0.98 -4.20
CA THR A 32 -9.32 0.19 -4.49
C THR A 32 -9.86 0.13 -5.91
N VAL A 33 -9.02 -0.20 -6.90
CA VAL A 33 -9.43 -0.36 -8.31
C VAL A 33 -10.46 -1.46 -8.46
N ALA A 34 -10.24 -2.62 -7.83
CA ALA A 34 -11.20 -3.73 -7.84
C ALA A 34 -12.57 -3.32 -7.28
N LYS A 35 -12.59 -2.47 -6.24
CA LYS A 35 -13.83 -2.01 -5.58
C LYS A 35 -14.53 -0.87 -6.33
N VAL A 36 -13.77 0.02 -6.98
CA VAL A 36 -14.30 1.26 -7.57
C VAL A 36 -14.61 1.09 -9.05
N VAL A 37 -13.73 0.42 -9.79
CA VAL A 37 -13.82 0.30 -11.25
C VAL A 37 -14.43 -1.04 -11.65
N GLY A 38 -14.47 -2.02 -10.74
CA GLY A 38 -15.04 -3.35 -11.01
C GLY A 38 -14.19 -4.17 -11.98
N VAL A 39 -12.88 -3.91 -12.03
CA VAL A 39 -11.95 -4.70 -12.84
C VAL A 39 -11.39 -5.82 -11.98
N ARG A 40 -11.60 -7.05 -12.43
CA ARG A 40 -10.88 -8.24 -11.99
C ARG A 40 -10.57 -9.11 -13.19
#